data_AF-A0A3D5HR40-F1
#
_entry.id   AF-A0A3D5HR40-F1
#
_cell.length_a   1.000
_cell.length_b   1.000
_cell.length_c   1.000
_cell.angle_alpha   90.00
_cell.angle_beta   90.00
_cell.angle_gamma   90.00
#
_symmetry.space_group_name_H-M   'P 1'
#
loop_
_entity.id
_entity.type
_entity.pdbx_description
1 polymer ?
#
loop_
_entity_poly.entity_id
_entity_poly.type
_entity_poly.pdbx_seq_one_letter_code
_entity_poly.pdbx_strand_id
1 'polypeptide(L)' 'MRLETRIMGDLKEAMKAKDQAALRSIRALKAAITFIKTDGSGTVMDEAAEIKLVQKQVKQRQESLGI' A
#
# COMPACT_ATOMS: atom_id res chain seq x y z
N MET A 1 10.97 3.40 -9.82
CA MET A 1 10.28 2.10 -10.08
C MET A 1 8.87 2.19 -9.55
N ARG A 2 7.81 1.93 -10.33
CA ARG A 2 6.42 2.12 -9.85
C ARG A 2 6.08 1.14 -8.73
N LEU A 3 5.83 1.65 -7.52
CA LEU A 3 5.42 0.87 -6.34
C LEU A 3 4.24 -0.07 -6.64
N GLU A 4 3.34 0.36 -7.51
CA GLU A 4 2.17 -0.41 -7.96
C GLU A 4 2.54 -1.72 -8.68
N THR A 5 3.61 -1.72 -9.47
CA THR A 5 4.09 -2.92 -10.17
C THR A 5 4.69 -3.92 -9.18
N ARG A 6 5.43 -3.45 -8.16
CA ARG A 6 5.94 -4.30 -7.07
C ARG A 6 4.80 -4.91 -6.26
N ILE A 7 3.82 -4.10 -5.85
CA ILE A 7 2.64 -4.56 -5.09
C ILE A 7 1.87 -5.63 -5.84
N MET A 8 1.76 -5.56 -7.17
CA MET A 8 1.12 -6.63 -7.96
C MET A 8 1.94 -7.93 -7.96
N GLY A 9 3.27 -7.85 -7.99
CA GLY A 9 4.17 -9.00 -7.84
C GLY A 9 4.00 -9.64 -6.46
N ASP A 10 4.14 -8.83 -5.41
CA ASP A 10 4.03 -9.25 -4.01
C ASP A 10 2.64 -9.83 -3.71
N LEU A 11 1.57 -9.30 -4.33
CA LEU A 11 0.22 -9.85 -4.19
C LEU A 11 0.14 -11.29 -4.70
N LYS A 12 0.72 -11.56 -5.87
CA LYS A 12 0.74 -12.91 -6.46
C LYS A 12 1.59 -13.85 -5.61
N GLU A 13 2.70 -13.36 -5.08
CA GLU A 13 3.58 -14.12 -4.20
C GLU A 13 2.90 -14.46 -2.88
N ALA A 14 2.25 -13.49 -2.24
CA ALA A 14 1.46 -13.70 -1.02
C ALA A 14 0.28 -14.67 -1.25
N MET A 15 -0.38 -14.60 -2.42
CA MET A 15 -1.40 -15.57 -2.83
C MET A 15 -0.84 -16.98 -2.98
N LYS A 16 0.35 -17.11 -3.58
CA LYS A 16 1.03 -18.41 -3.74
C LYS A 16 1.51 -18.98 -2.40
N ALA A 17 2.03 -18.12 -1.52
CA ALA A 17 2.48 -18.47 -0.17
C ALA A 17 1.33 -18.70 0.82
N LYS A 18 0.08 -18.41 0.43
CA LYS A 18 -1.12 -18.44 1.29
C LYS A 18 -1.00 -17.58 2.55
N ASP A 19 -0.14 -16.55 2.51
CA ASP A 19 0.06 -15.63 3.62
C ASP A 19 -1.09 -14.63 3.69
N GLN A 20 -2.10 -14.93 4.51
CA GLN A 20 -3.27 -14.09 4.69
C GLN A 20 -2.94 -12.71 5.29
N ALA A 21 -1.90 -12.61 6.11
CA ALA A 21 -1.49 -11.36 6.74
C ALA A 21 -0.83 -10.43 5.72
N ALA A 22 0.11 -10.94 4.93
CA ALA A 22 0.72 -10.20 3.82
C ALA A 22 -0.33 -9.80 2.78
N LEU A 23 -1.21 -10.72 2.41
CA LEU A 23 -2.22 -10.53 1.37
C LEU A 23 -3.26 -9.46 1.77
N ARG A 24 -3.67 -9.42 3.04
CA ARG A 24 -4.50 -8.31 3.58
C ARG A 24 -3.76 -6.98 3.56
N SER A 25 -2.47 -6.99 3.89
CA SER A 25 -1.63 -5.80 3.94
C SER A 25 -1.44 -5.19 2.55
N ILE A 26 -1.04 -6.00 1.58
CA ILE A 26 -0.80 -5.63 0.18
C ILE A 26 -2.07 -5.12 -0.50
N ARG A 27 -3.24 -5.75 -0.25
CA ARG A 27 -4.52 -5.28 -0.79
C ARG A 27 -4.91 -3.90 -0.29
N ALA A 28 -4.75 -3.63 1.00
CA ALA A 28 -5.06 -2.32 1.55
C ALA A 28 -4.03 -1.25 1.15
N LEU A 29 -2.78 -1.64 0.89
CA LEU A 29 -1.79 -0.74 0.29
C LEU A 29 -2.19 -0.36 -1.15
N LYS A 30 -2.63 -1.33 -1.95
CA LYS A 30 -3.17 -1.09 -3.30
C LYS A 30 -4.37 -0.14 -3.28
N ALA A 31 -5.32 -0.36 -2.37
CA ALA A 31 -6.50 0.49 -2.23
C ALA A 31 -6.12 1.95 -1.86
N ALA A 32 -5.15 2.15 -0.97
CA ALA A 32 -4.68 3.48 -0.60
C ALA A 32 -4.00 4.21 -1.78
N ILE A 33 -3.23 3.50 -2.61
CA ILE A 33 -2.63 4.06 -3.83
C ILE A 33 -3.72 4.49 -4.81
N THR A 34 -4.72 3.62 -5.04
CA THR A 34 -5.87 3.96 -5.89
C THR A 34 -6.59 5.19 -5.35
N PHE A 35 -6.81 5.25 -4.04
CA PHE A 35 -7.46 6.38 -3.40
C PHE A 35 -6.72 7.70 -3.67
N ILE A 36 -5.40 7.77 -3.45
CA ILE A 36 -4.63 9.01 -3.73
C ILE A 36 -4.66 9.38 -5.21
N LYS A 37 -4.62 8.40 -6.13
CA LYS A 37 -4.77 8.68 -7.56
C LYS A 37 -6.13 9.27 -7.91
N THR A 38 -7.17 8.94 -7.14
CA THR A 38 -8.56 9.41 -7.35
C THR A 38 -8.96 10.58 -6.46
N ASP A 39 -8.15 10.95 -5.47
CA ASP A 39 -8.46 11.95 -4.43
C ASP A 39 -8.57 13.38 -4.99
N GLY A 40 -8.25 13.59 -6.28
CA GLY A 40 -8.45 14.87 -6.97
C GLY A 40 -7.55 16.02 -6.46
N SER A 41 -6.70 15.76 -5.46
CA SER A 41 -5.83 16.74 -4.80
C SER A 41 -4.65 17.22 -5.65
N GLY A 42 -4.51 16.75 -6.90
CA GLY A 42 -3.40 17.09 -7.78
C GLY A 42 -2.04 16.57 -7.29
N THR A 43 -2.04 15.67 -6.29
CA THR A 43 -0.83 15.07 -5.75
C THR A 43 -0.17 14.22 -6.84
N VAL A 44 0.93 14.72 -7.40
CA VAL A 44 1.76 13.94 -8.31
C VAL A 44 2.32 12.78 -7.50
N MET A 45 1.99 11.56 -7.89
CA MET A 45 2.52 10.35 -7.27
C MET A 45 3.98 10.19 -7.70
N ASP A 46 4.86 10.97 -7.07
CA ASP A 46 6.31 10.81 -7.14
C ASP A 46 6.79 9.76 -6.12
N GLU A 47 8.06 9.35 -6.22
CA GLU A 47 8.61 8.35 -5.28
C GLU A 47 8.54 8.81 -3.81
N ALA A 48 8.58 10.13 -3.56
CA ALA A 48 8.48 10.68 -2.20
C ALA A 48 7.06 10.56 -1.63
N ALA A 49 6.03 10.79 -2.45
CA ALA A 49 4.62 10.60 -2.12
C ALA A 49 4.30 9.11 -1.95
N GLU A 50 4.90 8.23 -2.77
CA GLU A 50 4.80 6.78 -2.59
C GLU A 50 5.35 6.34 -1.23
N ILE A 51 6.54 6.83 -0.83
CA ILE A 51 7.13 6.53 0.49
C ILE A 51 6.27 7.10 1.63
N LYS A 52 5.81 8.35 1.52
CA LYS A 52 4.92 8.96 2.53
C LYS A 52 3.62 8.20 2.70
N LEU A 53 3.04 7.71 1.60
CA LEU A 53 1.82 6.90 1.64
C LEU A 53 2.04 5.59 2.39
N VAL A 54 3.13 4.86 2.08
CA VAL A 54 3.48 3.62 2.77
C VAL A 54 3.71 3.89 4.26
N GLN A 55 4.48 4.92 4.60
CA GLN A 55 4.70 5.32 6.00
C GLN A 55 3.40 5.64 6.73
N LYS A 56 2.48 6.39 6.11
CA LYS A 56 1.16 6.70 6.68
C LYS A 56 0.34 5.42 6.91
N GLN A 57 0.34 4.50 5.95
CA GLN A 57 -0.37 3.21 6.06
C GLN A 57 0.22 2.27 7.11
N VAL A 58 1.54 2.34 7.35
CA VAL A 58 2.20 1.62 8.45
C VAL A 58 1.81 2.25 9.78
N LYS A 59 1.87 3.58 9.89
CA LYS A 59 1.49 4.32 11.10
C LYS A 59 0.03 4.07 11.49
N GLN A 60 -0.91 4.18 10.56
CA GLN A 60 -2.33 3.88 10.82
C GLN A 60 -2.57 2.45 11.30
N ARG A 61 -1.76 1.49 10.82
CA ARG A 61 -1.84 0.11 11.29
C ARG A 61 -1.26 -0.08 12.67
N GLN A 62 -0.14 0.57 12.98
CA GLN A 62 0.45 0.56 14.32
C GLN A 62 -0.53 1.20 15.32
N GLU A 63 -1.13 2.34 14.98
CA GLU A 63 -2.16 3.01 15.77
C GLU A 63 -3.42 2.14 15.92
N SER A 64 -3.86 1.45 14.86
CA SER A 64 -5.00 0.51 14.94
C SER A 64 -4.70 -0.74 15.76
N LEU A 65 -3.43 -1.16 15.86
CA LEU A 65 -3.02 -2.32 16.65
C LEU A 65 -2.93 -2.01 18.15
N GLY A 66 -3.02 -0.74 18.55
CA GLY A 66 -3.29 -0.35 19.94
C GLY A 66 -2.33 -0.96 20.97
N ILE A 67 -1.02 -0.86 20.73
CA ILE A 67 0.01 -0.90 21.78
C ILE A 67 0.48 0.54 21.99
#